data_AF-A0A7X6PX43-F1
#
_entry.id   AF-A0A7X6PX43-F1
#
_cell.length_a   1.000
_cell.length_b   1.000
_cell.length_c   1.000
_cell.angle_alpha   90.00
_cell.angle_beta   90.00
_cell.angle_gamma   90.00
#
_symmetry.space_group_name_H-M   'P 1'
#
loop_
_entity.id
_entity.type
_entity.pdbx_description
1 polymer ?
#
loop_
_entity_poly.entity_id
_entity_poly.type
_entity_poly.pdbx_seq_one_letter_code
_entity_poly.pdbx_strand_id
1 'polypeptide(L)'
;GNMFEILEGNIVKDPRPEKILNVWKERVVLTDRYFGIAMAIDTYPDTATAIVLLATKEEVNTGAYLKSISWTDTPDYISAKANCPVK
;
A
#
# COMPACT_ATOMS: atom_id res chain seq x y z
N GLY A 1 11.32 3.67 9.70
CA GLY A 1 10.71 5.00 9.51
C GLY A 1 9.26 4.94 9.95
N ASN A 2 8.60 6.09 10.13
CA ASN A 2 7.19 6.19 10.52
C ASN A 2 6.24 6.27 9.31
N MET A 3 6.71 5.99 8.09
CA MET A 3 5.83 5.90 6.92
C MET A 3 5.88 4.53 6.26
N PHE A 4 4.78 4.25 5.59
CA PHE A 4 4.43 2.94 5.09
C PHE A 4 3.67 3.07 3.77
N GLU A 5 3.95 2.18 2.82
CA GLU A 5 3.07 1.96 1.68
C GLU A 5 1.88 1.13 2.13
N ILE A 6 0.70 1.51 1.66
CA ILE A 6 -0.52 0.72 1.79
C ILE A 6 -0.63 -0.14 0.53
N LEU A 7 -0.56 -1.46 0.71
CA LEU A 7 -0.58 -2.44 -0.36
C LEU A 7 -1.71 -3.44 -0.16
N GLU A 8 -2.23 -3.98 -1.25
CA GLU A 8 -3.22 -5.07 -1.26
C GLU A 8 -2.73 -6.23 -2.14
N GLY A 9 -2.90 -7.46 -1.67
CA GLY A 9 -2.55 -8.64 -2.44
C GLY A 9 -3.38 -8.75 -3.72
N ASN A 10 -2.71 -8.83 -4.87
CA ASN A 10 -3.38 -8.87 -6.16
C ASN A 10 -3.49 -10.31 -6.67
N ILE A 11 -4.58 -10.99 -6.31
CA ILE A 11 -4.84 -12.37 -6.70
C ILE A 11 -5.90 -12.40 -7.79
N VAL A 12 -5.53 -12.82 -8.98
CA VAL A 12 -6.42 -12.88 -10.13
C VAL A 12 -6.67 -14.31 -10.58
N LYS A 13 -7.79 -14.52 -11.28
CA LYS A 13 -8.04 -15.77 -11.98
C LYS A 13 -7.05 -15.88 -13.14
N ASP A 14 -6.45 -17.06 -13.31
CA ASP A 14 -5.57 -17.30 -14.45
C ASP A 14 -6.30 -17.05 -15.78
N PRO A 15 -5.76 -16.20 -16.68
CA PRO A 15 -6.37 -15.96 -17.98
C PRO A 15 -6.21 -17.14 -18.96
N ARG A 16 -5.38 -18.15 -18.65
CA ARG A 16 -5.18 -19.33 -19.48
C ARG A 16 -6.48 -20.14 -19.57
N PRO A 17 -6.85 -20.63 -20.77
CA PRO A 17 -8.10 -21.35 -20.97
C PRO A 17 -8.14 -22.62 -20.11
N GLU A 18 -9.26 -22.80 -19.40
CA GLU A 18 -9.55 -23.89 -18.46
C GLU A 18 -9.34 -25.32 -19.03
N LYS A 19 -9.15 -25.44 -20.35
CA LYS A 19 -9.09 -26.72 -21.07
C LYS A 19 -7.75 -27.46 -20.98
N ILE A 20 -6.66 -26.83 -20.53
CA ILE A 20 -5.32 -27.47 -20.59
C ILE A 20 -4.97 -28.22 -19.30
N LEU A 21 -5.48 -27.81 -18.14
CA LEU A 21 -5.17 -28.45 -16.85
C LEU A 21 -6.39 -28.40 -15.91
N ASN A 22 -7.21 -29.46 -15.92
CA ASN A 22 -8.32 -29.67 -14.96
C ASN A 22 -7.85 -29.92 -13.51
N VAL A 23 -6.59 -29.69 -13.19
CA VAL A 23 -5.97 -30.17 -11.95
C VAL A 23 -5.89 -29.06 -10.89
N TRP A 24 -5.94 -27.77 -11.27
CA TRP A 24 -5.83 -26.67 -10.32
C TRP A 24 -6.68 -25.47 -10.78
N LYS A 25 -7.54 -24.94 -9.90
CA LYS A 25 -8.05 -23.56 -10.05
C LYS A 25 -6.86 -22.63 -9.77
N GLU A 26 -5.95 -22.50 -10.74
CA GLU A 26 -4.73 -21.71 -10.58
C GLU A 26 -5.15 -20.25 -10.39
N ARG A 27 -4.99 -19.77 -9.16
CA ARG A 27 -5.00 -18.34 -8.87
C ARG A 27 -3.58 -17.85 -9.10
N VAL A 28 -3.43 -16.80 -9.89
CA VAL A 28 -2.13 -16.18 -10.13
C VAL A 28 -1.97 -15.05 -9.13
N VAL A 29 -0.87 -15.09 -8.37
CA VAL A 29 -0.47 -13.99 -7.49
C VAL A 29 0.32 -13.00 -8.35
N LEU A 30 -0.26 -11.83 -8.59
CA LEU A 30 0.40 -10.72 -9.25
C LEU A 30 1.13 -9.84 -8.23
N THR A 31 1.88 -8.87 -8.72
CA THR A 31 2.45 -7.82 -7.89
C THR A 31 1.36 -7.09 -7.12
N ASP A 32 1.65 -6.82 -5.85
CA ASP A 32 0.72 -6.15 -4.96
C ASP A 32 0.26 -4.81 -5.52
N ARG A 33 -1.00 -4.51 -5.25
CA ARG A 33 -1.64 -3.29 -5.69
C ARG A 33 -1.30 -2.17 -4.73
N TYR A 34 -0.72 -1.10 -5.26
CA TYR A 34 -0.43 0.10 -4.50
C TYR A 34 -1.69 0.95 -4.31
N PHE A 35 -1.99 1.30 -3.05
CA PHE A 35 -3.08 2.21 -2.69
C PHE A 35 -2.59 3.60 -2.31
N GLY A 36 -1.45 3.70 -1.63
CA GLY A 36 -1.09 4.96 -1.01
C GLY A 36 0.06 4.91 -0.04
N ILE A 37 0.25 6.04 0.64
CA ILE A 37 1.27 6.21 1.69
C ILE A 37 0.58 6.65 2.97
N ALA A 38 0.87 5.96 4.06
CA ALA A 38 0.46 6.32 5.40
C ALA A 38 1.67 6.79 6.22
N MET A 39 1.48 7.78 7.07
CA MET A 39 2.42 8.21 8.10
C MET A 39 1.82 7.93 9.46
N ALA A 40 2.47 7.07 10.25
CA ALA A 40 2.13 6.87 11.65
C ALA A 40 2.46 8.13 12.45
N ILE A 41 1.46 8.61 13.20
CA ILE A 41 1.54 9.79 14.08
C ILE A 41 1.56 9.41 15.55
N ASP A 42 0.99 8.25 15.90
CA ASP A 42 0.95 7.75 17.26
C ASP A 42 1.04 6.22 17.25
N THR A 43 1.71 5.64 18.24
CA THR A 43 1.98 4.20 18.32
C THR A 43 1.83 3.71 19.75
N TYR A 44 0.98 2.71 19.92
CA TYR A 44 0.81 1.88 21.10
C TYR A 44 1.45 0.50 20.84
N PRO A 45 1.62 -0.35 21.87
CA PRO A 45 2.27 -1.65 21.70
C PRO A 45 1.68 -2.53 20.58
N ASP A 46 0.35 -2.49 20.40
CA ASP A 46 -0.37 -3.34 19.45
C ASP A 46 -1.06 -2.57 18.31
N THR A 47 -1.09 -1.23 18.37
CA THR A 47 -1.84 -0.41 17.41
C THR A 47 -1.12 0.88 17.09
N ALA A 48 -1.39 1.46 15.92
CA ALA A 48 -0.85 2.75 15.53
C ALA A 48 -1.94 3.57 14.85
N THR A 49 -1.93 4.88 15.10
CA THR A 49 -2.75 5.84 14.37
C THR A 49 -1.90 6.45 13.26
N ALA A 50 -2.42 6.46 12.04
CA ALA A 50 -1.71 6.98 10.87
C ALA A 50 -2.60 7.91 10.04
N ILE A 51 -1.97 8.89 9.39
CA ILE A 51 -2.59 9.76 8.40
C ILE A 51 -2.23 9.23 7.02
N VAL A 52 -3.23 9.08 6.15
CA VAL A 52 -3.00 8.72 4.74
C VAL A 52 -2.64 9.99 3.96
N LEU A 53 -1.40 10.06 3.47
CA LEU A 53 -0.85 11.21 2.75
C LEU A 53 -1.22 11.20 1.27
N LEU A 54 -1.19 10.01 0.67
CA LEU A 54 -1.55 9.76 -0.71
C LEU A 54 -2.48 8.56 -0.72
N ALA A 55 -3.59 8.68 -1.43
CA ALA A 55 -4.54 7.60 -1.64
C ALA A 55 -4.99 7.62 -3.10
N THR A 56 -5.11 6.44 -3.70
CA THR A 56 -5.92 6.26 -4.91
C THR A 56 -7.39 6.57 -4.58
N LYS A 57 -8.21 6.84 -5.60
CA LYS A 57 -9.66 7.10 -5.42
C LYS A 57 -10.47 5.88 -4.94
N GLU A 58 -9.81 4.75 -4.77
CA GLU A 58 -10.42 3.48 -4.42
C GLU A 58 -10.33 3.21 -2.93
N GLU A 59 -11.34 2.51 -2.41
CA GLU A 59 -11.41 2.13 -1.01
C GLU A 59 -10.39 1.03 -0.69
N VAL A 60 -9.74 1.14 0.47
CA VAL A 60 -8.83 0.12 0.98
C VAL A 60 -9.66 -1.02 1.55
N ASN A 61 -9.54 -2.22 0.98
CA ASN A 61 -10.28 -3.37 1.47
C ASN A 61 -9.58 -4.06 2.65
N THR A 62 -10.35 -4.88 3.36
CA THR A 62 -9.85 -5.79 4.39
C THR A 62 -8.82 -6.77 3.79
N GLY A 63 -7.65 -6.86 4.42
CA GLY A 63 -6.53 -7.68 3.93
C GLY A 63 -5.39 -6.89 3.30
N ALA A 64 -5.56 -5.57 3.14
CA ALA A 64 -4.46 -4.67 2.90
C ALA A 64 -3.46 -4.67 4.06
N TYR A 65 -2.20 -4.41 3.78
CA TYR A 65 -1.13 -4.37 4.76
C TYR A 65 -0.18 -3.20 4.51
N LEU A 66 0.62 -2.92 5.53
CA LEU A 66 1.59 -1.83 5.52
C LEU A 66 2.99 -2.37 5.26
N LYS A 67 3.68 -1.80 4.27
CA LYS A 67 5.08 -2.10 3.97
C LYS A 67 5.95 -0.90 4.34
N SER A 68 6.97 -1.12 5.15
CA SER A 68 7.85 -0.03 5.57
C SER A 68 8.59 0.56 4.38
N ILE A 69 8.57 1.89 4.28
CA ILE A 69 9.40 2.61 3.33
C ILE A 69 10.74 2.87 4.00
N SER A 70 11.80 2.35 3.39
CA SER A 70 13.16 2.80 3.67
C SER A 70 13.49 3.89 2.66
N TRP A 71 13.80 5.08 3.16
CA TRP A 71 14.36 6.15 2.33
C TRP A 71 15.78 6.46 2.78
N THR A 72 16.65 6.71 1.81
CA THR A 72 17.96 7.33 2.04
C THR A 72 17.86 8.86 2.04
N ASP A 73 16.93 9.42 1.26
CA ASP A 73 16.67 10.85 1.11
C ASP A 73 15.18 11.17 1.31
N THR A 74 14.85 12.37 1.79
CA THR A 74 13.46 12.79 2.06
C THR A 74 12.60 12.69 0.80
N PRO A 75 11.53 11.86 0.80
CA PRO A 75 10.69 11.70 -0.38
C PRO A 75 9.97 12.98 -0.84
N ASP A 76 9.82 13.12 -2.17
CA ASP A 76 9.28 14.32 -2.83
C ASP A 76 7.85 14.70 -2.38
N TYR A 77 7.02 13.71 -2.02
CA TYR A 77 5.65 13.97 -1.56
C TYR A 77 5.58 14.67 -0.19
N ILE A 78 6.68 14.66 0.58
CA ILE A 78 6.82 15.41 1.83
C ILE A 78 7.34 16.80 1.53
N SER A 79 8.36 16.91 0.68
CA SER A 79 8.98 18.19 0.31
C SER A 79 8.00 19.08 -0.47
N ALA A 80 7.09 18.50 -1.25
CA ALA A 80 6.07 19.22 -2.01
C ALA A 80 5.05 19.98 -1.14
N LYS A 81 4.90 19.64 0.15
CA LYS A 81 3.95 20.33 1.07
C LYS A 81 4.60 21.38 1.98
N ALA A 82 5.92 21.48 2.01
CA ALA A 82 6.63 22.34 2.97
C ALA A 82 6.99 23.71 2.37
N ASN A 83 5.97 24.53 2.14
CA ASN A 83 6.12 26.00 2.10
C ASN A 83 4.86 26.63 2.71
N CYS A 84 4.55 26.29 3.96
CA CYS A 84 3.64 27.11 4.75
C CYS A 84 4.48 28.27 5.34
N PRO A 85 4.31 29.53 4.88
CA PRO A 85 4.95 30.65 5.53
C PRO A 85 4.40 30.76 6.95
N VAL A 86 5.29 30.64 7.93
CA VAL A 86 5.00 31.02 9.31
C VAL A 86 4.75 32.53 9.30
N LYS A 87 3.52 32.94 9.56
CA LYS A 87 3.19 34.35 9.87
C LYS A 87 3.19 34.53 11.37
#